data_AF-A0A3D6DMZ0-F1
#
_entry.id   AF-A0A3D6DMZ0-F1
#
_cell.length_a   1.000
_cell.length_b   1.000
_cell.length_c   1.000
_cell.angle_alpha   90.00
_cell.angle_beta   90.00
_cell.angle_gamma   90.00
#
_symmetry.space_group_name_H-M   'P 1'
#
loop_
_entity.id
_entity.type
_entity.pdbx_description
1 polymer ?
#
loop_
_entity_poly.entity_id
_entity_poly.type
_entity_poly.pdbx_seq_one_letter_code
_entity_poly.pdbx_strand_id
1 'polypeptide(L)'
;MTGESYLFYTLIPLVAFFYASVGHGGASGYLALMALFSFPNDMMKQTALLLNLFVAGIAFFQYYKAGHFNKRLFLFFALGSVPASFIGGLWSLDPWLYKKILGFILFFAIARMLFKKETTDRHIK
;
A
#
# COMPACT_ATOMS: atom_id res chain seq x y z
N MET A 1 6.22 -16.82 -22.68
CA MET A 1 6.13 -15.70 -21.71
C MET A 1 5.91 -14.45 -22.53
N THR A 2 4.76 -13.79 -22.38
CA THR A 2 4.31 -12.69 -23.26
C THR A 2 4.96 -11.35 -22.87
N GLY A 3 5.03 -10.38 -23.80
CA GLY A 3 5.61 -9.05 -23.55
C GLY A 3 4.99 -8.31 -22.36
N GLU A 4 3.70 -8.52 -22.12
CA GLU A 4 2.94 -8.04 -20.96
C GLU A 4 3.59 -8.43 -19.61
N SER A 5 4.13 -9.66 -19.51
CA SER A 5 4.75 -10.15 -18.28
C SER A 5 6.05 -9.40 -17.95
N TYR A 6 6.87 -9.11 -18.96
CA TYR A 6 8.11 -8.35 -18.77
C TYR A 6 7.85 -6.91 -18.31
N LEU A 7 6.81 -6.28 -18.84
CA LEU A 7 6.39 -4.94 -18.44
C LEU A 7 5.97 -4.93 -16.96
N PHE A 8 5.14 -5.88 -16.54
CA PHE A 8 4.71 -6.02 -15.15
C PHE A 8 5.88 -6.24 -14.18
N TYR A 9 6.80 -7.15 -14.51
CA TYR A 9 7.97 -7.44 -13.66
C TYR A 9 8.92 -6.25 -13.51
N THR A 10 8.89 -5.30 -14.45
CA THR A 10 9.68 -4.07 -14.37
C THR A 10 8.95 -2.96 -13.60
N LEU A 11 7.63 -2.86 -13.78
CA LEU A 11 6.78 -1.86 -13.12
C LEU A 11 6.63 -2.09 -11.61
N ILE A 12 6.45 -3.33 -11.17
CA ILE A 12 6.31 -3.65 -9.74
C ILE A 12 7.47 -3.14 -8.88
N PRO A 13 8.74 -3.44 -9.17
CA PRO A 13 9.86 -2.94 -8.38
C PRO A 13 10.01 -1.42 -8.49
N LEU A 14 9.67 -0.83 -9.63
CA LEU A 14 9.68 0.63 -9.79
C LEU A 14 8.65 1.30 -8.86
N VAL A 15 7.41 0.80 -8.83
CA VAL A 15 6.36 1.29 -7.92
C VAL A 15 6.75 1.04 -6.47
N ALA A 16 7.34 -0.12 -6.17
CA ALA A 16 7.78 -0.46 -4.83
C ALA A 16 8.89 0.48 -4.33
N PHE A 17 9.83 0.83 -5.20
CA PHE A 17 10.88 1.79 -4.91
C PHE A 17 10.29 3.16 -4.56
N PHE A 18 9.40 3.72 -5.40
CA PHE A 18 8.79 5.02 -5.13
C PHE A 18 7.98 5.04 -3.82
N TYR A 19 7.27 3.95 -3.51
CA TYR A 19 6.55 3.83 -2.25
C TYR A 19 7.48 3.77 -1.04
N ALA A 20 8.56 2.98 -1.14
CA ALA A 20 9.59 2.91 -0.11
C ALA A 20 10.27 4.26 0.13
N SER A 21 10.51 5.06 -0.92
CA SER A 21 11.15 6.37 -0.80
C SER A 21 10.35 7.37 0.04
N VAL A 22 9.03 7.29 0.01
CA VAL A 22 8.13 8.14 0.83
C VAL A 22 7.83 7.48 2.19
N GLY A 23 8.30 6.25 2.41
CA GLY A 23 8.05 5.46 3.62
C GLY A 23 6.63 4.92 3.73
N HIS A 24 5.86 4.93 2.63
CA HIS A 24 4.49 4.46 2.62
C HIS A 24 4.43 3.02 2.10
N GLY A 25 3.61 2.19 2.74
CA GLY A 25 3.39 0.82 2.28
C GLY A 25 2.55 0.79 0.99
N GLY A 26 3.15 0.39 -0.13
CA GLY A 26 2.63 0.55 -1.50
C GLY A 26 1.44 -0.27 -1.95
N ALA A 27 0.55 -0.68 -1.04
CA ALA A 27 -0.57 -1.57 -1.33
C ALA A 27 -1.43 -1.11 -2.52
N SER A 28 -1.81 0.17 -2.60
CA SER A 28 -2.69 0.67 -3.67
C SER A 28 -2.04 0.65 -5.06
N GLY A 29 -0.73 0.92 -5.16
CA GLY A 29 -0.01 0.89 -6.44
C GLY A 29 0.09 -0.52 -7.02
N TYR A 30 0.41 -1.51 -6.17
CA TYR A 30 0.48 -2.91 -6.60
C TYR A 30 -0.89 -3.45 -6.99
N LEU A 31 -1.93 -3.13 -6.21
CA LEU A 31 -3.31 -3.52 -6.52
C LEU A 31 -3.79 -2.91 -7.84
N ALA A 32 -3.46 -1.64 -8.12
CA ALA A 32 -3.80 -0.99 -9.38
C ALA A 32 -3.12 -1.66 -10.58
N LEU A 33 -1.80 -1.92 -10.48
CA LEU A 33 -1.08 -2.66 -11.53
C LEU A 33 -1.68 -4.05 -11.74
N MET A 34 -1.84 -4.83 -10.68
CA MET A 34 -2.40 -6.18 -10.81
C MET A 34 -3.84 -6.20 -11.34
N ALA A 35 -4.64 -5.16 -11.04
CA ALA A 35 -5.97 -4.99 -11.62
C ALA A 35 -5.91 -4.71 -13.14
N LEU A 36 -4.99 -3.84 -13.58
CA LEU A 36 -4.79 -3.54 -15.00
C LEU A 36 -4.34 -4.78 -15.79
N PHE A 37 -3.48 -5.61 -15.20
CA PHE A 37 -3.05 -6.89 -15.77
C PHE A 37 -4.05 -8.04 -15.57
N SER A 38 -5.26 -7.76 -15.06
CA SER A 38 -6.35 -8.74 -14.88
C SER A 38 -5.98 -9.96 -14.01
N PHE A 39 -5.18 -9.77 -12.97
CA PHE A 39 -4.88 -10.83 -12.01
C PHE A 39 -6.14 -11.27 -11.23
N PRO A 40 -6.21 -12.55 -10.80
CA PRO A 40 -7.26 -13.02 -9.89
C PRO A 40 -7.23 -12.26 -8.54
N ASN A 41 -8.40 -11.91 -8.00
CA ASN A 41 -8.51 -11.13 -6.76
C ASN A 41 -7.79 -11.79 -5.56
N ASP A 42 -7.81 -13.13 -5.48
CA ASP A 42 -7.15 -13.86 -4.38
C ASP A 42 -5.63 -13.69 -4.42
N MET A 43 -5.04 -13.76 -5.62
CA MET A 43 -3.62 -13.49 -5.83
C MET A 43 -3.30 -12.02 -5.54
N MET A 44 -4.13 -11.08 -6.03
CA MET A 44 -3.90 -9.65 -5.83
C MET A 44 -3.72 -9.28 -4.35
N LYS A 45 -4.63 -9.74 -3.48
CA LYS A 45 -4.55 -9.47 -2.04
C LYS A 45 -3.32 -10.08 -1.41
N GLN A 46 -3.05 -11.36 -1.67
CA GLN A 46 -1.92 -12.08 -1.08
C GLN A 46 -0.58 -11.48 -1.50
N THR A 47 -0.41 -11.21 -2.79
CA THR A 47 0.83 -10.64 -3.32
C THR A 47 1.02 -9.20 -2.86
N ALA A 48 -0.04 -8.38 -2.83
CA ALA A 48 0.05 -7.01 -2.32
C ALA A 48 0.44 -6.99 -0.83
N LEU A 49 -0.15 -7.85 0.00
CA LEU A 49 0.19 -7.95 1.42
C LEU A 49 1.66 -8.36 1.62
N LEU A 50 2.12 -9.37 0.88
CA LEU A 50 3.50 -9.84 0.97
C LEU A 50 4.50 -8.74 0.58
N LEU A 51 4.29 -8.09 -0.57
CA LEU A 51 5.14 -6.99 -1.02
C LEU A 51 5.14 -5.84 0.00
N ASN A 52 3.98 -5.55 0.58
CA ASN A 52 3.86 -4.48 1.55
C ASN A 52 4.63 -4.78 2.84
N LEU A 53 4.66 -6.05 3.28
CA LEU A 53 5.43 -6.48 4.44
C LEU A 53 6.94 -6.29 4.22
N PHE A 54 7.45 -6.61 3.02
CA PHE A 54 8.86 -6.37 2.69
C PHE A 54 9.20 -4.88 2.66
N VAL A 55 8.43 -4.07 1.94
CA VAL A 55 8.70 -2.63 1.80
C VAL A 55 8.58 -1.91 3.14
N ALA A 56 7.50 -2.15 3.89
CA ALA A 56 7.33 -1.58 5.21
C ALA A 56 8.36 -2.11 6.21
N GLY A 57 8.75 -3.39 6.10
CA GLY A 57 9.79 -3.99 6.93
C GLY A 57 11.16 -3.35 6.72
N ILE A 58 11.54 -3.07 5.47
CA ILE A 58 12.78 -2.35 5.15
C ILE A 58 12.74 -0.92 5.69
N ALA A 59 11.64 -0.19 5.47
CA ALA A 59 11.46 1.16 5.99
C ALA A 59 11.51 1.18 7.53
N PHE A 60 10.85 0.22 8.18
CA PHE A 60 10.86 0.04 9.62
C PHE A 60 12.26 -0.29 10.14
N PHE A 61 13.00 -1.17 9.48
CA PHE A 61 14.37 -1.52 9.86
C PHE A 61 15.29 -0.30 9.83
N GLN A 62 15.20 0.51 8.78
CA GLN A 62 15.95 1.76 8.66
C GLN A 62 15.56 2.75 9.78
N TYR A 63 14.27 2.89 10.07
CA TYR A 63 13.75 3.73 11.16
C TYR A 63 14.21 3.24 12.55
N TYR A 64 14.23 1.92 12.76
CA TYR A 64 14.73 1.30 13.98
C TYR A 64 16.24 1.55 14.15
N LYS A 65 17.02 1.37 13.07
CA LYS A 65 18.46 1.62 13.06
C LYS A 65 18.79 3.10 13.34
N ALA A 66 17.94 4.02 12.90
CA ALA A 66 18.07 5.45 13.17
C ALA A 66 17.74 5.84 14.63
N GLY A 67 17.33 4.89 15.48
CA GLY A 67 17.11 5.13 16.92
C GLY A 67 15.78 5.80 17.26
N HIS A 68 14.90 6.04 16.29
CA HIS A 68 13.60 6.70 16.50
C HIS A 68 12.49 5.75 16.98
N PHE A 69 12.82 4.50 17.31
CA PHE A 69 11.83 3.49 17.66
C PHE A 69 11.31 3.63 19.09
N ASN A 70 10.03 3.97 19.22
CA ASN A 70 9.32 3.99 20.50
C ASN A 70 8.55 2.67 20.73
N LYS A 71 9.12 1.80 21.58
CA LYS A 71 8.55 0.49 21.92
C LYS A 71 7.15 0.57 22.54
N ARG A 72 6.88 1.58 23.37
CA ARG A 72 5.57 1.75 24.04
C ARG A 72 4.48 2.09 23.02
N LEU A 73 4.77 3.03 22.11
CA LEU A 73 3.83 3.42 21.07
C LEU A 73 3.56 2.26 20.10
N PHE A 74 4.62 1.53 19.71
CA PHE A 74 4.48 0.33 18.89
C PHE A 74 3.56 -0.72 19.50
N LEU A 75 3.69 -0.99 20.81
CA LEU A 75 2.85 -1.95 21.52
C LEU A 75 1.36 -1.55 21.49
N PHE A 76 1.04 -0.29 21.75
CA PHE A 76 -0.34 0.19 21.66
C PHE A 76 -0.92 0.05 20.25
N PHE A 77 -0.16 0.41 19.22
CA PHE A 77 -0.60 0.23 17.84
C PHE A 77 -0.73 -1.24 17.47
N ALA A 78 0.24 -2.09 17.82
CA ALA A 78 0.23 -3.50 17.48
C ALA A 78 -0.96 -4.24 18.11
N LEU A 79 -1.26 -3.96 19.38
CA LEU A 79 -2.40 -4.57 20.08
C LEU A 79 -3.76 -4.19 19.47
N GLY A 80 -3.88 -3.01 18.87
CA GLY A 80 -5.10 -2.62 18.15
C GLY A 80 -5.12 -3.11 16.69
N SER A 81 -4.02 -2.91 15.97
CA SER A 81 -3.96 -3.11 14.52
C SER A 81 -3.89 -4.57 14.12
N VAL A 82 -3.16 -5.41 14.86
CA VAL A 82 -3.01 -6.84 14.54
C VAL A 82 -4.36 -7.58 14.61
N PRO A 83 -5.13 -7.53 15.71
CA PRO A 83 -6.42 -8.21 15.77
C PRO A 83 -7.44 -7.59 14.81
N ALA A 84 -7.48 -6.26 14.65
CA ALA A 84 -8.39 -5.62 13.72
C ALA A 84 -8.10 -6.02 12.26
N SER A 85 -6.83 -6.11 11.87
CA SER A 85 -6.41 -6.60 10.55
C SER A 85 -6.78 -8.08 10.35
N PHE A 86 -6.63 -8.90 11.38
CA PHE A 86 -7.01 -10.32 11.33
C PHE A 86 -8.52 -10.50 11.14
N ILE A 87 -9.34 -9.79 11.91
CA ILE A 87 -10.80 -9.81 11.78
C ILE A 87 -11.22 -9.31 10.38
N GLY A 88 -10.61 -8.23 9.89
CA GLY A 88 -10.86 -7.73 8.54
C GLY A 88 -10.41 -8.68 7.43
N GLY A 89 -9.34 -9.44 7.65
CA GLY A 89 -8.80 -10.42 6.70
C GLY A 89 -9.63 -11.71 6.62
N LEU A 90 -10.31 -12.08 7.71
CA LEU A 90 -11.27 -13.20 7.73
C LEU A 90 -12.54 -12.91 6.93
N TRP A 91 -12.82 -11.64 6.63
CA TRP A 91 -14.01 -11.24 5.89
C TRP A 91 -13.89 -11.63 4.42
N SER A 92 -14.68 -12.62 3.99
CA SER A 92 -14.84 -12.96 2.56
C SER A 92 -15.77 -11.94 1.89
N LEU A 93 -15.18 -11.04 1.11
CA LEU A 93 -15.93 -10.07 0.30
C LEU A 93 -16.18 -10.66 -1.08
N ASP A 94 -17.41 -10.49 -1.57
CA ASP A 94 -17.78 -10.86 -2.93
C ASP A 94 -16.85 -10.17 -3.96
N PRO A 95 -16.26 -10.92 -4.91
CA PRO A 95 -15.33 -10.40 -5.92
C PRO A 95 -15.85 -9.20 -6.73
N TRP A 96 -17.16 -9.17 -7.05
CA TRP A 96 -17.78 -8.10 -7.82
C TRP A 96 -17.86 -6.82 -6.97
N LEU A 97 -18.26 -6.96 -5.71
CA LEU A 97 -18.30 -5.84 -4.77
C LEU A 97 -16.91 -5.29 -4.46
N TYR A 98 -15.92 -6.17 -4.25
CA TYR A 98 -14.53 -5.79 -3.99
C TYR A 98 -13.95 -4.91 -5.10
N LYS A 99 -14.10 -5.32 -6.37
CA LYS A 99 -13.57 -4.57 -7.51
C LYS A 99 -14.21 -3.19 -7.64
N LYS A 100 -15.53 -3.07 -7.42
CA LYS A 100 -16.24 -1.79 -7.45
C LYS A 100 -15.74 -0.83 -6.36
N ILE A 101 -15.67 -1.31 -5.13
CA ILE A 101 -15.19 -0.50 -3.99
C ILE A 101 -13.74 -0.08 -4.21
N LEU A 102 -12.88 -1.01 -4.62
CA LEU A 102 -11.46 -0.73 -4.87
C LEU A 102 -11.31 0.33 -5.97
N GLY A 103 -11.99 0.17 -7.10
CA GLY A 103 -11.96 1.13 -8.20
C GLY A 103 -12.47 2.52 -7.80
N PHE A 104 -13.56 2.58 -7.03
CA PHE A 104 -14.10 3.83 -6.51
C PHE A 104 -13.11 4.54 -5.57
N ILE A 105 -12.49 3.82 -4.64
CA ILE A 105 -11.49 4.37 -3.71
C ILE A 105 -10.26 4.88 -4.48
N LEU A 106 -9.77 4.12 -5.48
CA LEU A 106 -8.65 4.54 -6.33
C LEU A 106 -8.98 5.81 -7.12
N PHE A 107 -10.17 5.86 -7.73
CA PHE A 107 -10.63 7.05 -8.45
C PHE A 107 -10.72 8.27 -7.53
N PHE A 108 -11.30 8.10 -6.33
CA PHE A 108 -11.37 9.15 -5.32
C PHE A 108 -9.99 9.61 -4.85
N ALA A 109 -9.05 8.69 -4.65
CA ALA A 109 -7.68 9.00 -4.26
C ALA A 109 -6.98 9.87 -5.32
N ILE A 110 -7.13 9.51 -6.60
CA ILE A 110 -6.58 10.29 -7.73
C ILE A 110 -7.24 11.67 -7.78
N ALA A 111 -8.57 11.75 -7.70
CA ALA A 111 -9.29 13.02 -7.68
C ALA A 111 -8.79 13.91 -6.54
N ARG A 112 -8.72 13.39 -5.30
CA ARG A 112 -8.20 14.13 -4.15
C ARG A 112 -6.78 14.62 -4.40
N MET A 113 -5.92 13.80 -4.99
CA MET A 113 -4.52 14.15 -5.25
C MET A 113 -4.39 15.25 -6.31
N LEU A 114 -5.21 15.24 -7.36
CA LEU A 114 -5.24 16.28 -8.40
C LEU A 114 -5.83 17.61 -7.90
N PHE A 115 -6.82 17.57 -7.01
CA PHE A 115 -7.47 18.76 -6.47
C PHE A 115 -6.87 19.26 -5.14
N LYS A 116 -5.84 18.58 -4.60
CA LYS A 116 -5.14 19.06 -3.40
C LYS A 116 -4.29 20.28 -3.77
N LYS A 117 -4.84 21.46 -3.50
CA LYS A 117 -4.12 22.72 -3.56
C LYS A 117 -2.97 22.68 -2.54
N GLU A 118 -1.73 22.89 -2.98
CA GLU A 118 -0.63 23.07 -2.05
C GLU A 118 -0.90 24.31 -1.20
N THR A 119 -1.24 24.11 0.07
CA THR A 119 -1.13 25.16 1.06
C THR A 119 0.37 25.33 1.30
N THR A 120 0.98 26.28 0.59
CA THR A 120 2.28 26.84 0.95
C THR A 120 2.18 27.28 2.41
N ASP A 121 2.79 26.51 3.30
CA ASP A 121 2.90 26.87 4.71
C ASP A 121 3.76 28.14 4.79
N ARG A 122 3.13 29.27 5.13
CA ARG A 122 3.86 30.51 5.36
C ARG A 122 4.66 30.32 6.64
N HIS A 123 5.98 30.21 6.49
CA HIS A 123 6.94 30.40 7.57
C HIS A 123 6.53 31.59 8.46
N ILE A 124 6.04 31.31 9.67
CA ILE A 124 6.00 32.29 10.75
C ILE A 124 7.42 32.30 11.34
N LYS A 125 8.09 33.45 11.18
CA LYS A 125 9.39 33.77 11.77
C LYS A 125 9.34 33.81 13.29
#